data_AF-A0A9E5IJF2-F1
#
_entry.id   AF-A0A9E5IJF2-F1
#
_cell.length_a   1.000
_cell.length_b   1.000
_cell.length_c   1.000
_cell.angle_alpha   90.00
_cell.angle_beta   90.00
_cell.angle_gamma   90.00
#
_symmetry.space_group_name_H-M   'P 1'
#
loop_
_entity.id
_entity.type
_entity.pdbx_description
1 polymer ?
#
loop_
_entity_poly.entity_id
_entity_poly.type
_entity_poly.pdbx_seq_one_letter_code
_entity_poly.pdbx_strand_id
1 'polypeptide(L)'
;MSLPELLTRHLVLCEELHALALEENRILKLERRAPDAAWRERKQALAARFETSVADLKARPRAVGEHGGELLERAREKSLQILHLDRENEQLLLRCSLNPMRPDQPMPPSSAGAARAYGRAAGRAITPP
;
A
#
# COMPACT_ATOMS: atom_id res chain seq x y z
N MET A 1 8.46 33.33 4.95
CA MET A 1 7.46 32.75 4.04
C MET A 1 6.16 33.52 4.12
N SER A 2 5.68 33.94 2.96
CA SER A 2 4.34 34.52 2.81
C SER A 2 3.26 33.43 2.98
N LEU A 3 2.00 33.84 3.21
CA LEU A 3 0.90 32.88 3.33
C LEU A 3 0.66 32.07 2.04
N PRO A 4 0.68 32.66 0.83
CA PRO A 4 0.53 31.91 -0.42
C PRO A 4 1.61 30.85 -0.59
N GLU A 5 2.88 31.19 -0.29
CA GLU A 5 3.99 30.23 -0.32
C GLU A 5 3.76 29.06 0.65
N LEU A 6 3.23 29.35 1.84
CA LEU A 6 2.96 28.32 2.84
C LEU A 6 1.84 27.38 2.38
N LEU A 7 0.76 27.91 1.79
CA LEU A 7 -0.34 27.12 1.25
C LEU A 7 0.08 26.30 0.03
N THR A 8 0.87 26.88 -0.89
CA THR A 8 1.41 26.15 -2.03
C THR A 8 2.31 25.01 -1.57
N ARG A 9 3.20 25.27 -0.59
CA ARG A 9 4.04 24.22 0.00
C ARG A 9 3.21 23.12 0.66
N HIS A 10 2.16 23.48 1.39
CA HIS A 10 1.25 22.51 2.00
C HIS A 10 0.52 21.67 0.94
N LEU A 11 0.03 22.28 -0.14
CA LEU A 11 -0.60 21.58 -1.24
C LEU A 11 0.35 20.58 -1.91
N VAL A 12 1.61 20.97 -2.15
CA VAL A 12 2.64 20.05 -2.67
C VAL A 12 2.85 18.85 -1.74
N LEU A 13 2.86 19.06 -0.42
CA LEU A 13 2.95 17.96 0.55
C LEU A 13 1.72 17.05 0.50
N CYS A 14 0.52 17.59 0.30
CA CYS A 14 -0.68 16.79 0.07
C CYS A 14 -0.55 15.96 -1.22
N GLU A 15 -0.03 16.53 -2.30
CA GLU A 15 0.17 15.81 -3.56
C GLU A 15 1.22 14.70 -3.44
N GLU A 16 2.35 14.98 -2.77
CA GLU A 16 3.38 13.98 -2.45
C GLU A 16 2.80 12.83 -1.62
N LEU A 17 2.01 13.13 -0.58
CA LEU A 17 1.37 12.12 0.27
C LEU A 17 0.36 11.28 -0.50
N HIS A 18 -0.45 11.92 -1.35
CA HIS A 18 -1.41 11.23 -2.20
C HIS A 18 -0.71 10.29 -3.19
N ALA A 19 0.37 10.75 -3.84
CA ALA A 19 1.17 9.91 -4.72
C ALA A 19 1.77 8.70 -3.98
N LEU A 20 2.25 8.92 -2.76
CA LEU A 20 2.78 7.85 -1.91
C LEU A 20 1.69 6.85 -1.52
N ALA A 21 0.48 7.31 -1.17
CA ALA A 21 -0.65 6.43 -0.88
C ALA A 21 -1.09 5.60 -2.09
N LEU A 22 -1.02 6.15 -3.31
CA LEU A 22 -1.25 5.40 -4.55
C LEU A 22 -0.16 4.34 -4.80
N GLU A 23 1.10 4.65 -4.50
CA GLU A 23 2.21 3.70 -4.59
C GLU A 23 2.00 2.53 -3.63
N GLU A 24 1.61 2.80 -2.38
CA GLU A 24 1.22 1.77 -1.40
C GLU A 24 0.10 0.89 -1.92
N ASN A 25 -0.98 1.51 -2.43
CA ASN A 25 -2.12 0.80 -2.99
C ASN A 25 -1.68 -0.15 -4.13
N ARG A 26 -0.80 0.32 -5.01
CA ARG A 26 -0.24 -0.48 -6.11
C ARG A 26 0.58 -1.66 -5.59
N ILE A 27 1.48 -1.43 -4.63
CA ILE A 27 2.30 -2.50 -4.01
C ILE A 27 1.37 -3.56 -3.40
N LEU A 28 0.37 -3.14 -2.63
CA LEU A 28 -0.57 -4.05 -1.96
C LEU A 28 -1.42 -4.85 -2.95
N LYS A 29 -1.83 -4.25 -4.07
CA LYS A 29 -2.61 -4.95 -5.11
C LYS A 29 -1.77 -5.91 -5.93
N LEU A 30 -0.57 -5.51 -6.35
CA LEU A 30 0.27 -6.28 -7.28
C LEU A 30 1.12 -7.32 -6.56
N GLU A 31 1.83 -6.91 -5.51
CA GLU A 31 2.79 -7.76 -4.80
C GLU A 31 2.15 -8.52 -3.65
N ARG A 32 0.93 -8.12 -3.24
CA ARG A 32 0.16 -8.73 -2.15
C ARG A 32 0.96 -8.90 -0.85
N ARG A 33 1.86 -7.96 -0.61
CA ARG A 33 2.73 -7.89 0.57
C ARG A 33 2.78 -6.46 1.09
N ALA A 34 3.14 -6.32 2.36
CA ALA A 34 3.35 -5.01 2.96
C ALA A 34 4.56 -4.31 2.30
N PRO A 35 4.51 -2.97 2.16
CA PRO A 35 5.66 -2.18 1.71
C PRO A 35 6.88 -2.39 2.60
N ASP A 36 8.07 -2.19 2.03
CA ASP A 36 9.32 -2.40 2.73
C ASP A 36 9.65 -1.29 3.76
N ALA A 37 10.77 -1.44 4.46
CA ALA A 37 11.21 -0.46 5.46
C ALA A 37 11.52 0.90 4.82
N ALA A 38 12.15 0.91 3.64
CA ALA A 38 12.50 2.14 2.93
C ALA A 38 11.25 2.96 2.55
N TRP A 39 10.19 2.29 2.10
CA TRP A 39 8.91 2.94 1.82
C TRP A 39 8.27 3.54 3.08
N ARG A 40 8.30 2.81 4.20
CA ARG A 40 7.78 3.30 5.49
C ARG A 40 8.55 4.51 6.01
N GLU A 41 9.87 4.53 5.88
CA GLU A 41 10.70 5.68 6.24
C GLU A 41 10.35 6.91 5.40
N ARG A 42 10.13 6.74 4.09
CA ARG A 42 9.67 7.83 3.21
C ARG A 42 8.30 8.37 3.66
N LYS A 43 7.35 7.50 4.02
CA LYS A 43 6.03 7.90 4.55
C LYS A 43 6.18 8.71 5.84
N GLN A 44 7.01 8.24 6.77
CA GLN A 44 7.23 8.92 8.05
C GLN A 44 7.89 10.30 7.88
N ALA A 45 8.94 10.39 7.06
CA ALA A 45 9.61 11.67 6.79
C ALA A 45 8.66 12.68 6.14
N LEU A 46 7.80 12.23 5.23
CA LEU A 46 6.82 13.08 4.57
C LEU A 46 5.70 13.50 5.52
N ALA A 47 5.20 12.59 6.37
CA ALA A 47 4.20 12.89 7.39
C ALA A 47 4.71 13.94 8.39
N ALA A 48 5.96 13.86 8.85
CA ALA A 48 6.55 14.87 9.74
C ALA A 48 6.61 16.28 9.07
N ARG A 49 6.96 16.34 7.78
CA ARG A 49 6.93 17.60 7.01
C ARG A 49 5.51 18.15 6.89
N PHE A 50 4.53 17.26 6.67
CA PHE A 50 3.12 17.62 6.59
C PHE A 50 2.60 18.17 7.92
N GLU A 51 2.85 17.49 9.04
CA GLU A 51 2.48 17.96 10.39
C GLU A 51 3.04 19.35 10.70
N THR A 52 4.32 19.57 10.36
CA THR A 52 4.95 20.89 10.48
C THR A 52 4.19 21.94 9.67
N SER A 53 3.85 21.65 8.41
CA SER A 53 3.10 22.59 7.57
C SER A 53 1.70 22.89 8.10
N VAL A 54 1.03 21.91 8.70
CA VAL A 54 -0.28 22.09 9.33
C VAL A 54 -0.16 22.96 10.58
N ALA A 55 0.89 22.76 11.40
CA ALA A 55 1.14 23.61 12.56
C ALA A 55 1.37 25.07 12.15
N ASP A 56 2.15 25.31 11.09
CA ASP A 56 2.40 26.65 10.54
C ASP A 56 1.11 27.33 10.05
N LEU A 57 0.22 26.58 9.39
CA LEU A 57 -1.08 27.09 8.95
C LEU A 57 -2.02 27.37 10.13
N LYS A 58 -2.03 26.47 11.14
CA LYS A 58 -2.82 26.64 12.37
C LYS A 58 -2.39 27.84 13.21
N ALA A 59 -1.13 28.26 13.11
CA ALA A 59 -0.64 29.48 13.75
C ALA A 59 -1.21 30.77 13.12
N ARG A 60 -1.85 30.70 11.95
CA ARG A 60 -2.36 31.86 11.19
C ARG A 60 -3.81 31.65 10.71
N PRO A 61 -4.76 31.29 11.60
CA PRO A 61 -6.08 30.83 11.20
C PRO A 61 -6.89 31.92 10.47
N ARG A 62 -6.77 33.18 10.91
CA ARG A 62 -7.46 34.31 10.28
C ARG A 62 -6.98 34.58 8.86
N ALA A 63 -5.66 34.60 8.66
CA ALA A 63 -5.08 34.85 7.34
C ALA A 63 -5.40 33.70 6.37
N VAL A 64 -5.36 32.45 6.84
CA VAL A 64 -5.77 31.27 6.06
C VAL A 64 -7.27 31.35 5.68
N GLY A 65 -8.14 31.78 6.59
CA GLY A 65 -9.57 31.93 6.29
C GLY A 65 -9.87 33.07 5.31
N GLU A 66 -9.20 34.20 5.45
CA GLU A 66 -9.45 35.38 4.61
C GLU A 66 -8.79 35.27 3.22
N HIS A 67 -7.66 34.56 3.08
CA HIS A 67 -6.84 34.57 1.85
C HIS A 67 -6.49 33.17 1.34
N GLY A 68 -7.01 32.10 1.97
CA GLY A 68 -6.73 30.72 1.58
C GLY A 68 -7.36 30.32 0.25
N GLY A 69 -8.54 30.88 -0.05
CA GLY A 69 -9.23 30.74 -1.34
C GLY A 69 -9.18 29.32 -1.91
N GLU A 70 -8.89 29.22 -3.20
CA GLU A 70 -8.83 27.95 -3.94
C GLU A 70 -7.73 27.00 -3.48
N LEU A 71 -6.59 27.52 -3.01
CA LEU A 71 -5.45 26.68 -2.57
C LEU A 71 -5.83 25.86 -1.33
N LEU A 72 -6.56 26.48 -0.40
CA LEU A 72 -7.05 25.80 0.79
C LEU A 72 -8.07 24.72 0.42
N GLU A 73 -9.01 25.02 -0.47
CA GLU A 73 -10.02 24.04 -0.90
C GLU A 73 -9.38 22.85 -1.62
N ARG A 74 -8.41 23.08 -2.51
CA ARG A 74 -7.63 22.01 -3.14
C ARG A 74 -6.89 21.15 -2.13
N ALA A 75 -6.29 21.76 -1.10
CA ALA A 75 -5.62 21.00 -0.04
C ALA A 75 -6.61 20.15 0.77
N ARG A 76 -7.83 20.64 1.02
CA ARG A 76 -8.92 19.88 1.67
C ARG A 76 -9.37 18.70 0.83
N GLU A 77 -9.63 18.93 -0.46
CA GLU A 77 -10.01 17.87 -1.40
C GLU A 77 -8.96 16.78 -1.45
N LYS A 78 -7.68 17.15 -1.55
CA LYS A 78 -6.57 16.19 -1.53
C LYS A 78 -6.49 15.43 -0.22
N SER A 79 -6.68 16.09 0.91
CA SER A 79 -6.71 15.44 2.23
C SER A 79 -7.79 14.36 2.30
N LEU A 80 -9.00 14.62 1.77
CA LEU A 80 -10.07 13.64 1.72
C LEU A 80 -9.75 12.45 0.80
N GLN A 81 -9.10 12.70 -0.34
CA GLN A 81 -8.64 11.64 -1.24
C GLN A 81 -7.60 10.74 -0.56
N ILE A 82 -6.63 11.33 0.15
CA ILE A 82 -5.63 10.59 0.93
C ILE A 82 -6.32 9.70 1.96
N LEU A 83 -7.28 10.24 2.73
CA LEU A 83 -8.01 9.46 3.75
C LEU A 83 -8.80 8.28 3.15
N HIS A 84 -9.40 8.46 1.96
CA HIS A 84 -10.06 7.37 1.27
C HIS A 84 -9.08 6.29 0.83
N LEU A 85 -7.94 6.68 0.27
CA LEU A 85 -6.89 5.75 -0.15
C LEU A 85 -6.27 5.01 1.04
N ASP A 86 -5.99 5.71 2.15
CA ASP A 86 -5.45 5.09 3.36
C ASP A 86 -6.41 4.03 3.92
N ARG A 87 -7.72 4.31 3.95
CA ARG A 87 -8.72 3.31 4.34
C ARG A 87 -8.72 2.08 3.41
N GLU A 88 -8.58 2.28 2.11
CA GLU A 88 -8.46 1.17 1.14
C GLU A 88 -7.17 0.38 1.38
N ASN A 89 -6.05 1.06 1.60
CA ASN A 89 -4.75 0.46 1.86
C ASN A 89 -4.75 -0.36 3.15
N GLU A 90 -5.36 0.13 4.23
CA GLU A 90 -5.54 -0.62 5.48
C GLU A 90 -6.32 -1.91 5.24
N GLN A 91 -7.41 -1.87 4.46
CA GLN A 91 -8.19 -3.07 4.12
C GLN A 91 -7.36 -4.07 3.30
N LEU A 92 -6.56 -3.59 2.35
CA LEU A 92 -5.68 -4.44 1.56
C LEU A 92 -4.56 -5.04 2.40
N LEU A 93 -3.95 -4.25 3.30
CA LEU A 93 -2.96 -4.70 4.27
C LEU A 93 -3.52 -5.82 5.14
N LEU A 94 -4.70 -5.62 5.74
CA LEU A 94 -5.37 -6.66 6.53
C LEU A 94 -5.59 -7.94 5.71
N ARG A 95 -6.03 -7.82 4.46
CA ARG A 95 -6.20 -8.98 3.57
C ARG A 95 -4.88 -9.70 3.28
N CYS A 96 -3.79 -8.97 3.08
CA CYS A 96 -2.46 -9.54 2.90
C CYS A 96 -1.95 -10.22 4.18
N SER A 97 -2.25 -9.66 5.35
CA SER A 97 -1.86 -10.23 6.64
C SER A 97 -2.68 -11.47 7.03
N LEU A 98 -3.96 -11.53 6.65
CA LEU A 98 -4.84 -12.67 6.92
C LEU A 98 -4.67 -13.80 5.91
N ASN A 99 -4.28 -13.47 4.69
CA ASN A 99 -3.93 -14.44 3.65
C ASN A 99 -2.50 -14.17 3.17
N PRO A 100 -1.49 -14.34 4.06
CA PRO A 100 -0.12 -14.29 3.62
C PRO A 100 -0.01 -15.39 2.58
N MET A 101 0.36 -15.01 1.35
CA MET A 101 0.56 -15.96 0.28
C MET A 101 1.41 -17.10 0.84
N ARG A 102 0.82 -18.29 1.01
CA ARG A 102 1.63 -19.48 1.26
C ARG A 102 2.62 -19.48 0.10
N PRO A 103 3.94 -19.47 0.36
CA PRO A 103 4.90 -19.62 -0.72
C PRO A 103 4.46 -20.86 -1.48
N ASP A 104 4.24 -20.69 -2.79
CA ASP A 104 3.79 -21.68 -3.77
C ASP A 104 3.92 -23.10 -3.22
N GLN A 105 2.87 -23.60 -2.57
CA GLN A 105 2.91 -24.98 -2.11
C GLN A 105 2.87 -25.78 -3.40
N PRO A 106 3.93 -26.54 -3.75
CA PRO A 106 3.91 -27.35 -4.95
C PRO A 106 2.65 -28.20 -4.87
N MET A 107 1.77 -28.04 -5.86
CA MET A 107 0.52 -28.80 -5.94
C MET A 107 0.87 -30.26 -5.66
N PRO A 108 0.23 -30.92 -4.65
CA PRO A 108 0.43 -32.34 -4.50
C PRO A 108 0.10 -32.98 -5.85
N PRO A 109 0.96 -33.89 -6.36
CA PRO A 109 0.68 -34.55 -7.63
C PRO A 109 -0.73 -35.11 -7.56
N SER A 110 -1.54 -34.82 -8.59
CA SER A 110 -2.88 -35.36 -8.66
C SER A 110 -2.80 -36.87 -8.44
N SER A 111 -3.78 -37.46 -7.74
CA SER A 111 -3.83 -38.90 -7.48
C SER A 111 -3.70 -39.75 -8.77
N ALA A 112 -4.00 -39.17 -9.93
CA ALA A 112 -3.78 -39.76 -11.24
C ALA A 112 -2.28 -40.00 -11.58
N GLY A 113 -1.37 -39.16 -11.09
CA GLY A 113 0.08 -39.36 -11.22
C GLY A 113 0.63 -40.44 -10.27
N ALA A 114 0.12 -40.49 -9.04
CA ALA A 114 0.50 -41.50 -8.06
C ALA A 114 0.08 -42.92 -8.48
N ALA A 115 -1.12 -43.08 -9.08
CA ALA A 115 -1.60 -44.36 -9.59
C ALA A 115 -0.71 -44.93 -10.71
N ARG A 116 -0.10 -44.07 -11.55
CA ARG A 116 0.84 -44.53 -12.60
C ARG A 116 2.19 -44.97 -12.04
N ALA A 117 2.65 -44.36 -10.95
CA ALA A 117 3.91 -44.72 -10.30
C ALA A 117 3.83 -46.08 -9.61
N TYR A 118 2.71 -46.38 -8.93
CA TYR A 118 2.53 -47.66 -8.22
C TYR A 118 1.88 -48.77 -9.06
N GLY A 119 1.24 -48.44 -10.19
CA GLY A 119 0.60 -49.42 -11.08
C GLY A 119 1.56 -50.22 -11.98
N ARG A 120 2.85 -49.85 -12.06
CA ARG A 120 3.85 -50.50 -12.94
C ARG A 120 4.87 -51.37 -12.19
N ALA A 121 4.48 -51.96 -11.07
CA ALA A 121 5.34 -52.88 -10.31
C ALA A 121 4.68 -54.23 -9.96
N ALA A 122 3.56 -54.58 -10.59
CA ALA A 122 2.91 -55.89 -10.44
C ALA A 122 2.80 -56.59 -11.80
N GLY A 123 3.93 -57.07 -12.31
CA GLY A 123 3.98 -57.72 -13.62
C GLY A 123 5.35 -58.22 -14.03
N ARG A 124 6.16 -58.74 -13.10
CA ARG A 124 7.30 -59.58 -13.44
C ARG A 124 7.20 -60.85 -12.61
N ALA A 125 6.31 -61.74 -13.06
CA ALA A 125 6.26 -63.10 -12.56
C ALA A 125 7.57 -63.80 -12.93
N ILE A 126 8.30 -64.10 -11.86
CA ILE A 126 9.48 -64.94 -11.76
C ILE A 126 9.09 -66.35 -12.25
N THR A 127 9.75 -66.85 -13.31
CA THR A 127 10.06 -68.29 -13.49
C THR A 127 11.08 -68.68 -12.42
N PRO A 128 11.10 -69.88 -11.79
CA PRO A 128 11.20 -71.23 -12.42
C PRO A 128 10.59 -72.35 -11.51
N PRO A 129 10.97 -73.66 -11.53
CA PRO A 129 11.75 -74.48 -12.48
C PRO A 129 10.95 -75.48 -13.32
#